data_AF-A0A8C3QC38-F1
#
_entry.id   AF-A0A8C3QC38-F1
#
_cell.length_a   1.000
_cell.length_b   1.000
_cell.length_c   1.000
_cell.angle_alpha   90.00
_cell.angle_beta   90.00
_cell.angle_gamma   90.00
#
_symmetry.space_group_name_H-M   'P 1'
#
loop_
_entity.id
_entity.type
_entity.pdbx_description
1 polymer ?
#
loop_
_entity_poly.entity_id
_entity_poly.type
_entity_poly.pdbx_seq_one_letter_code
_entity_poly.pdbx_strand_id
1 'polypeptide(L)'
;MPRDLPAHPSFPPQDEKNQMMTTNVWLKQEWSDYKLRWDPAEYDNVTSIRVPSEMIWIPDLVLYNNADGEFTVTHMTKAHLSWDGTVTWVPPAIYKSSCSIDVTFFPFDQQSCKMKFGSWTYDKAKIDLENMDHQVDLKDYWESGEWAIINAVGTYNSKKYDCCTEIYPDITFYFVIRRLPLFYTINLIIPCLLISCLTVLVFYLPSDCGEKITLCISVLLSLTVFLLLITEIIPSTSLVIPLIGEYLLFTMIFVTLSIIITVFVLNVHHRSPSTHAMPAWVKEDWKYVAMVIDRIFLWMFIIVCLLGTEVLGQLWMLHVEGTRA
;
A
#
# COMPACT_ATOMS: atom_id res chain seq x y z
N MET A 1 -40.22 -9.45 4.74
CA MET A 1 -38.87 -9.98 4.47
C MET A 1 -37.89 -8.83 4.41
N PRO A 2 -37.16 -8.51 5.49
CA PRO A 2 -35.95 -7.71 5.38
C PRO A 2 -34.82 -8.62 4.95
N ARG A 3 -34.03 -8.20 3.95
CA ARG A 3 -32.81 -8.89 3.52
C ARG A 3 -31.76 -8.71 4.61
N ASP A 4 -31.15 -9.81 5.01
CA ASP A 4 -29.97 -9.86 5.85
C ASP A 4 -28.84 -9.05 5.19
N LEU A 5 -28.37 -8.00 5.87
CA LEU A 5 -27.05 -7.43 5.66
C LEU A 5 -26.17 -7.97 6.78
N PRO A 6 -25.11 -8.74 6.48
CA PRO A 6 -24.18 -9.16 7.52
C PRO A 6 -23.36 -7.94 7.95
N ALA A 7 -23.68 -7.41 9.13
CA ALA A 7 -22.87 -6.42 9.83
C ALA A 7 -21.71 -7.13 10.51
N HIS A 8 -20.65 -7.42 9.77
CA HIS A 8 -19.36 -7.86 10.32
C HIS A 8 -18.29 -6.79 10.04
N PRO A 9 -17.33 -6.57 10.96
CA PRO A 9 -16.24 -5.64 10.74
C PRO A 9 -15.37 -6.13 9.58
N SER A 10 -15.48 -5.43 8.45
CA SER A 10 -14.71 -5.63 7.22
C SER A 10 -13.73 -4.47 7.03
N PHE A 11 -12.52 -4.74 6.53
CA PHE A 11 -11.72 -3.69 5.88
C PHE A 11 -12.23 -3.55 4.45
N PRO A 12 -12.95 -2.47 4.09
CA PRO A 12 -13.08 -2.10 2.68
C PRO A 12 -11.70 -1.75 2.11
N PRO A 13 -11.51 -1.81 0.78
CA PRO A 13 -10.20 -1.73 0.14
C PRO A 13 -9.44 -0.48 0.57
N GLN A 14 -8.16 -0.68 0.92
CA GLN A 14 -7.25 0.41 1.24
C GLN A 14 -7.00 1.21 -0.03
N ASP A 15 -7.32 2.51 0.00
CA ASP A 15 -7.07 3.41 -1.13
C ASP A 15 -5.64 3.94 -1.01
N GLU A 16 -4.70 3.14 -1.49
CA GLU A 16 -3.27 3.43 -1.43
C GLU A 16 -2.94 4.75 -2.10
N LYS A 17 -3.62 5.06 -3.21
CA LYS A 17 -3.44 6.29 -3.97
C LYS A 17 -3.77 7.54 -3.15
N ASN A 18 -4.81 7.45 -2.32
CA ASN A 18 -5.27 8.55 -1.47
C ASN A 18 -4.63 8.55 -0.08
N GLN A 19 -3.72 7.61 0.23
CA GLN A 19 -3.09 7.47 1.55
C GLN A 19 -4.11 7.35 2.70
N MET A 20 -5.19 6.60 2.45
CA MET A 20 -6.31 6.45 3.36
C MET A 20 -6.57 4.97 3.69
N MET A 21 -6.73 4.69 4.98
CA MET A 21 -7.14 3.40 5.51
C MET A 21 -8.60 3.48 5.95
N THR A 22 -9.46 2.66 5.33
CA THR A 22 -10.88 2.58 5.66
C THR A 22 -11.13 1.31 6.48
N THR A 23 -11.81 1.46 7.62
CA THR A 23 -11.99 0.39 8.61
C THR A 23 -13.44 0.38 9.10
N ASN A 24 -14.06 -0.80 9.21
CA ASN A 24 -15.34 -0.94 9.90
C ASN A 24 -15.07 -1.38 11.35
N VAL A 25 -15.35 -0.51 12.31
CA VAL A 25 -14.99 -0.69 13.72
C VAL A 25 -16.22 -0.56 14.60
N TRP A 26 -16.28 -1.43 15.61
CA TRP A 26 -17.26 -1.37 16.68
C TRP A 26 -16.60 -0.67 17.86
N LEU A 27 -16.93 0.61 18.06
CA LEU A 27 -16.29 1.40 19.13
C LEU A 27 -17.02 1.14 20.45
N LYS A 28 -16.53 0.19 21.25
CA LYS A 28 -17.09 -0.08 22.58
C LYS A 28 -16.73 1.02 23.56
N GLN A 29 -17.75 1.69 24.10
CA GLN A 29 -17.66 2.75 25.09
C GLN A 29 -18.45 2.35 26.32
N GLU A 30 -17.88 2.62 27.50
CA GLU A 30 -18.52 2.34 28.78
C GLU A 30 -18.24 3.48 29.76
N TRP A 31 -19.29 3.99 30.40
CA TRP A 31 -19.20 5.03 31.42
C TRP A 31 -20.31 4.85 32.45
N SER A 32 -20.20 5.53 33.60
CA SER A 32 -21.23 5.51 34.65
C SER A 32 -21.84 6.90 34.83
N ASP A 33 -23.17 7.00 34.80
CA ASP A 33 -23.92 8.22 35.08
C ASP A 33 -24.79 8.02 36.33
N TYR A 34 -24.54 8.85 37.35
CA TYR A 34 -25.28 8.81 38.60
C TYR A 34 -26.77 9.18 38.45
N LYS A 35 -27.14 9.95 37.42
CA LYS A 35 -28.53 10.37 37.14
C LYS A 35 -29.37 9.25 36.54
N LEU A 36 -28.73 8.23 35.99
CA LEU A 36 -29.39 7.11 35.31
C LEU A 36 -29.50 5.87 36.22
N ARG A 37 -29.35 6.02 37.55
CA ARG A 37 -29.51 4.96 38.54
C ARG A 37 -30.96 4.78 38.95
N TRP A 38 -31.41 3.54 39.12
CA TRP A 38 -32.72 3.21 39.70
C TRP A 38 -32.63 1.98 40.59
N ASP A 39 -33.60 1.81 41.49
CA ASP A 39 -33.72 0.59 42.30
C ASP A 39 -34.56 -0.46 41.54
N PRO A 40 -34.00 -1.61 41.14
CA PRO A 40 -34.76 -2.66 40.49
C PRO A 40 -36.00 -3.11 41.27
N ALA A 41 -35.98 -3.03 42.61
CA ALA A 41 -37.09 -3.46 43.45
C ALA A 41 -38.36 -2.61 43.24
N GLU A 42 -38.21 -1.34 42.83
CA GLU A 42 -39.34 -0.43 42.53
C GLU A 42 -39.90 -0.63 41.11
N TYR A 43 -39.17 -1.33 40.25
CA TYR A 43 -39.47 -1.49 38.82
C TYR A 43 -39.43 -2.97 38.39
N ASP A 44 -40.17 -3.84 39.08
CA ASP A 44 -40.35 -5.26 38.74
C ASP A 44 -39.02 -6.04 38.51
N ASN A 45 -37.97 -5.73 39.27
CA ASN A 45 -36.62 -6.30 39.14
C ASN A 45 -35.98 -6.11 37.77
N VAL A 46 -36.34 -5.05 37.04
CA VAL A 46 -35.69 -4.68 35.78
C VAL A 46 -34.28 -4.18 36.08
N THR A 47 -33.27 -4.97 35.72
CA THR A 47 -31.85 -4.66 35.96
C THR A 47 -31.19 -3.93 34.79
N SER A 48 -31.75 -4.01 33.59
CA SER A 48 -31.19 -3.33 32.42
C SER A 48 -32.24 -2.99 31.37
N ILE A 49 -32.02 -1.88 30.68
CA ILE A 49 -32.88 -1.37 29.61
C ILE A 49 -32.05 -0.95 28.40
N ARG A 50 -32.68 -0.78 27.24
CA ARG A 50 -32.05 -0.27 26.01
C ARG A 50 -32.68 1.06 25.63
N VAL A 51 -31.89 2.13 25.67
CA VAL A 51 -32.35 3.50 25.43
C VAL A 51 -31.69 4.04 24.16
N PRO A 52 -32.39 4.84 23.32
CA PRO A 52 -31.76 5.55 22.21
C PRO A 52 -30.61 6.43 22.71
N SER A 53 -29.43 6.38 22.06
CA SER A 53 -28.26 7.16 22.48
C SER A 53 -28.47 8.67 22.43
N GLU A 54 -29.37 9.15 21.56
CA GLU A 54 -29.72 10.56 21.40
C GLU A 54 -30.41 11.18 22.63
N MET A 55 -31.01 10.36 23.50
CA MET A 55 -31.72 10.83 24.70
C MET A 55 -30.84 10.93 25.94
N ILE A 56 -29.61 10.40 25.87
CA ILE A 56 -28.65 10.40 26.97
C ILE A 56 -27.41 11.21 26.59
N TRP A 57 -26.65 11.64 27.59
CA TRP A 57 -25.36 12.25 27.32
C TRP A 57 -24.38 11.19 26.80
N ILE A 58 -23.65 11.53 25.74
CA ILE A 58 -22.61 10.69 25.13
C ILE A 58 -21.29 11.48 25.07
N PRO A 59 -20.13 10.84 25.30
CA PRO A 59 -18.83 11.49 25.14
C PRO A 59 -18.53 11.79 23.67
N ASP A 60 -17.86 12.91 23.41
CA ASP A 60 -17.51 13.41 22.07
C ASP A 60 -16.21 12.79 21.54
N LEU A 61 -16.16 11.46 21.45
CA LEU A 61 -15.02 10.75 20.89
C LEU A 61 -14.94 10.93 19.37
N VAL A 62 -13.84 11.49 18.90
CA VAL A 62 -13.59 11.75 17.47
C VAL A 62 -12.25 11.16 17.02
N LEU A 63 -12.15 10.89 15.72
CA LEU A 63 -10.91 10.47 15.07
C LEU A 63 -10.12 11.71 14.63
N TYR A 64 -8.99 12.00 15.27
CA TYR A 64 -8.20 13.21 14.95
C TYR A 64 -7.55 13.16 13.57
N ASN A 65 -7.14 11.99 13.10
CA ASN A 65 -6.51 11.82 11.79
C ASN A 65 -7.49 11.40 10.69
N ASN A 66 -8.75 11.82 10.80
CA ASN A 66 -9.78 11.59 9.81
C ASN A 66 -9.45 12.27 8.47
N ALA A 67 -9.67 11.55 7.37
CA ALA A 67 -9.39 12.02 6.01
C ALA A 67 -10.66 12.30 5.18
N ASP A 68 -11.85 11.93 5.66
CA ASP A 68 -13.13 12.07 4.93
C ASP A 68 -13.92 13.34 5.27
N GLY A 69 -13.50 14.11 6.29
CA GLY A 69 -14.14 15.36 6.71
C GLY A 69 -15.38 15.21 7.61
N GLU A 70 -15.98 14.02 7.70
CA GLU A 70 -17.08 13.74 8.63
C GLU A 70 -16.57 13.03 9.89
N PHE A 71 -16.61 13.72 11.04
CA PHE A 71 -15.98 13.28 12.29
C PHE A 71 -16.91 12.53 13.23
N THR A 72 -18.22 12.46 12.92
CA THR A 72 -19.26 11.95 13.81
C THR A 72 -19.74 10.54 13.42
N VAL A 73 -20.13 9.76 14.42
CA VAL A 73 -20.76 8.45 14.25
C VAL A 73 -22.08 8.64 13.47
N THR A 74 -22.15 8.11 12.25
CA THR A 74 -23.32 8.26 11.37
C THR A 74 -24.52 7.40 11.80
N HIS A 75 -24.27 6.34 12.59
CA HIS A 75 -25.28 5.41 13.07
C HIS A 75 -25.44 5.48 14.59
N MET A 76 -26.44 6.23 15.05
CA MET A 76 -26.85 6.25 16.45
C MET A 76 -27.57 4.95 16.82
N THR A 77 -26.85 4.00 17.42
CA THR A 77 -27.44 2.76 17.96
C THR A 77 -27.96 2.97 19.38
N LYS A 78 -28.85 2.08 19.83
CA LYS A 78 -29.33 2.09 21.23
C LYS A 78 -28.18 1.73 22.17
N ALA A 79 -28.07 2.44 23.28
CA ALA A 79 -27.17 2.13 24.38
C ALA A 79 -27.83 1.15 25.37
N HIS A 80 -27.02 0.31 26.00
CA HIS A 80 -27.44 -0.55 27.10
C HIS A 80 -27.21 0.19 28.41
N LEU A 81 -28.25 0.30 29.23
CA LEU A 81 -28.19 0.95 30.53
C LEU A 81 -28.48 -0.09 31.62
N SER A 82 -27.59 -0.17 32.61
CA SER A 82 -27.73 -1.00 33.81
C SER A 82 -28.24 -0.19 35.00
N TRP A 83 -28.89 -0.85 35.96
CA TRP A 83 -29.54 -0.22 37.12
C TRP A 83 -28.58 0.58 38.01
N ASP A 84 -27.30 0.22 38.02
CA ASP A 84 -26.21 0.91 38.72
C ASP A 84 -25.75 2.20 38.00
N GLY A 85 -26.40 2.57 36.90
CA GLY A 85 -26.10 3.75 36.09
C GLY A 85 -24.97 3.53 35.09
N THR A 86 -24.47 2.31 34.94
CA THR A 86 -23.45 1.97 33.92
C THR A 86 -24.11 1.93 32.55
N VAL A 87 -23.55 2.68 31.60
CA VAL A 87 -23.97 2.76 30.21
C VAL A 87 -22.91 2.09 29.35
N THR A 88 -23.32 1.13 28.53
CA THR A 88 -22.48 0.53 27.49
C THR A 88 -23.04 0.89 26.13
N TRP A 89 -22.23 1.52 25.28
CA TRP A 89 -22.60 1.92 23.93
C TRP A 89 -21.59 1.41 22.92
N VAL A 90 -22.07 0.67 21.91
CA VAL A 90 -21.21 0.02 20.90
C VAL A 90 -21.75 0.33 19.49
N PRO A 91 -21.58 1.56 18.99
CA PRO A 91 -21.96 1.90 17.63
C PRO A 91 -20.97 1.28 16.62
N PRO A 92 -21.47 0.69 15.52
CA PRO A 92 -20.64 0.38 14.36
C PRO A 92 -20.40 1.67 13.56
N ALA A 93 -19.15 1.90 13.16
CA ALA A 93 -18.78 3.06 12.36
C ALA A 93 -17.71 2.71 11.33
N ILE A 94 -17.80 3.33 10.16
CA ILE A 94 -16.76 3.25 9.13
C ILE A 94 -15.83 4.44 9.33
N TYR A 95 -14.60 4.17 9.73
CA TYR A 95 -13.57 5.20 9.92
C TYR A 95 -12.60 5.22 8.76
N LYS A 96 -12.33 6.41 8.25
CA LYS A 96 -11.33 6.69 7.21
C LYS A 96 -10.18 7.47 7.83
N SER A 97 -9.09 6.78 8.13
CA SER A 97 -7.91 7.39 8.73
C SER A 97 -6.83 7.68 7.69
N SER A 98 -6.16 8.81 7.83
CA SER A 98 -4.96 9.12 7.05
C SER A 98 -3.79 8.26 7.55
N CYS A 99 -3.11 7.61 6.61
CA CYS A 99 -1.96 6.74 6.88
C CYS A 99 -0.88 6.96 5.83
N SER A 100 0.34 7.26 6.28
CA SER A 100 1.50 7.35 5.40
C SER A 100 1.93 5.96 4.94
N ILE A 101 1.75 5.68 3.65
CA ILE A 101 2.11 4.40 3.03
C ILE A 101 3.56 4.43 2.55
N ASP A 102 4.36 3.45 2.95
CA ASP A 102 5.72 3.24 2.44
C ASP A 102 5.73 2.10 1.41
N VAL A 103 6.03 2.45 0.15
CA VAL A 103 5.96 1.53 -1.01
C VAL A 103 7.34 1.10 -1.52
N THR A 104 8.41 1.29 -0.73
CA THR A 104 9.79 0.93 -1.10
C THR A 104 9.91 -0.51 -1.62
N PHE A 105 9.33 -1.48 -0.90
CA PHE A 105 9.44 -2.92 -1.18
C PHE A 105 8.15 -3.53 -1.77
N PHE A 106 7.38 -2.77 -2.53
CA PHE A 106 6.16 -3.28 -3.17
C PHE A 106 6.42 -4.57 -3.99
N PRO A 107 5.59 -5.63 -3.90
CA PRO A 107 4.37 -5.83 -3.10
C PRO A 107 4.61 -6.54 -1.75
N PHE A 108 5.85 -6.62 -1.29
CA PHE A 108 6.26 -7.24 -0.03
C PHE A 108 6.36 -6.20 1.09
N ASP A 109 5.37 -5.31 1.16
CA ASP A 109 5.35 -4.18 2.07
C ASP A 109 4.62 -4.49 3.39
N GLN A 110 5.04 -3.79 4.45
CA GLN A 110 4.35 -3.73 5.73
C GLN A 110 3.99 -2.28 6.01
N GLN A 111 2.75 -2.05 6.44
CA GLN A 111 2.25 -0.72 6.74
C GLN A 111 1.91 -0.63 8.23
N SER A 112 2.28 0.51 8.84
CA SER A 112 1.95 0.83 10.22
C SER A 112 0.99 2.02 10.24
N CYS A 113 -0.31 1.72 10.14
CA CYS A 113 -1.35 2.74 10.18
C CYS A 113 -1.80 3.01 11.61
N LYS A 114 -2.12 4.27 11.91
CA LYS A 114 -2.58 4.68 13.24
C LYS A 114 -3.98 5.28 13.17
N MET A 115 -4.79 5.01 14.18
CA MET A 115 -6.09 5.64 14.37
C MET A 115 -6.09 6.30 15.74
N LYS A 116 -6.24 7.63 15.75
CA LYS A 116 -6.12 8.44 16.96
C LYS A 116 -7.49 8.90 17.44
N PHE A 117 -7.98 8.31 18.53
CA PHE A 117 -9.25 8.67 19.16
C PHE A 117 -9.03 9.53 20.39
N GLY A 118 -9.86 10.54 20.58
CA GLY A 118 -9.83 11.40 21.76
C GLY A 118 -11.10 12.22 21.88
N SER A 119 -11.32 12.82 23.05
CA SER A 119 -12.36 13.84 23.20
C SER A 119 -11.95 15.10 22.43
N TRP A 120 -12.91 15.77 21.79
CA TRP A 120 -12.64 17.03 21.09
C TRP A 120 -12.68 18.25 22.02
N THR A 121 -13.68 18.30 22.90
CA THR A 121 -13.98 19.49 23.71
C THR A 121 -13.56 19.37 25.18
N TYR A 122 -13.44 18.15 25.71
CA TYR A 122 -13.10 17.92 27.12
C TYR A 122 -11.61 17.61 27.28
N ASP A 123 -11.04 18.22 28.32
CA ASP A 123 -9.67 18.00 28.76
C ASP A 123 -9.58 16.80 29.72
N LYS A 124 -8.36 16.36 30.02
CA LYS A 124 -8.09 15.21 30.89
C LYS A 124 -8.74 15.31 32.28
N ALA A 125 -8.93 16.53 32.80
CA ALA A 125 -9.54 16.71 34.11
C ALA A 125 -11.04 16.41 34.13
N LYS A 126 -11.71 16.44 32.96
CA LYS A 126 -13.15 16.17 32.82
C LYS A 126 -13.42 14.78 32.28
N ILE A 127 -12.72 14.39 31.22
CA ILE A 127 -12.82 13.05 30.62
C ILE A 127 -11.40 12.50 30.52
N ASP A 128 -11.15 11.40 31.22
CA ASP A 128 -9.93 10.59 31.03
C ASP A 128 -10.32 9.28 30.34
N LEU A 129 -9.47 8.82 29.44
CA LEU A 129 -9.72 7.63 28.62
C LEU A 129 -8.91 6.47 29.17
N GLU A 130 -9.54 5.29 29.25
CA GLU A 130 -8.88 4.07 29.68
C GLU A 130 -9.09 2.96 28.64
N ASN A 131 -8.03 2.21 28.33
CA ASN A 131 -8.12 1.07 27.45
C ASN A 131 -8.74 -0.11 28.21
N MET A 132 -9.87 -0.62 27.72
CA MET A 132 -10.46 -1.87 28.25
C MET A 132 -9.50 -3.05 28.08
N ASP A 133 -8.85 -3.11 26.92
CA ASP A 133 -7.87 -4.13 26.55
C ASP A 133 -6.68 -3.47 25.83
N HIS A 134 -5.47 -4.04 26.00
CA HIS A 134 -4.26 -3.52 25.34
C HIS A 134 -4.21 -3.90 23.84
N GLN A 135 -4.87 -5.00 23.46
CA GLN A 135 -4.96 -5.48 22.09
C GLN A 135 -6.37 -5.22 21.54
N VAL A 136 -6.45 -4.94 20.25
CA VAL A 136 -7.74 -4.80 19.56
C VAL A 136 -8.40 -6.18 19.48
N ASP A 137 -9.69 -6.26 19.80
CA ASP A 137 -10.44 -7.51 19.64
C ASP A 137 -10.63 -7.82 18.15
N LEU A 138 -10.09 -8.98 17.73
CA LEU A 138 -10.15 -9.48 16.35
C LEU A 138 -11.02 -10.74 16.24
N LYS A 139 -11.82 -11.10 17.25
CA LYS A 139 -12.63 -12.34 17.23
C LYS A 139 -13.65 -12.37 16.08
N ASP A 140 -14.31 -11.25 15.85
CA ASP A 140 -15.31 -11.11 14.79
C ASP A 140 -14.70 -10.51 13.50
N TYR A 141 -13.37 -10.52 13.39
CA TYR A 141 -12.66 -9.95 12.26
C TYR A 141 -12.95 -10.72 10.96
N TRP A 142 -13.40 -10.01 9.92
CA TRP A 142 -13.49 -10.57 8.59
C TRP A 142 -12.16 -10.45 7.85
N GLU A 143 -11.48 -11.59 7.67
CA GLU A 143 -10.19 -11.66 6.98
C GLU A 143 -10.24 -11.03 5.59
N SER A 144 -9.31 -10.10 5.34
CA SER A 144 -9.14 -9.49 4.02
C SER A 144 -8.34 -10.42 3.10
N GLY A 145 -8.74 -10.49 1.82
CA GLY A 145 -8.03 -11.26 0.81
C GLY A 145 -6.71 -10.63 0.34
N GLU A 146 -6.45 -9.37 0.68
CA GLU A 146 -5.27 -8.61 0.25
C GLU A 146 -4.30 -8.29 1.38
N TRP A 147 -4.79 -8.21 2.62
CA TRP A 147 -4.02 -7.75 3.78
C TRP A 147 -4.17 -8.70 4.96
N ALA A 148 -3.05 -9.02 5.61
CA ALA A 148 -3.00 -9.75 6.86
C ALA A 148 -2.63 -8.81 8.01
N ILE A 149 -3.38 -8.86 9.12
CA ILE A 149 -3.05 -8.12 10.34
C ILE A 149 -1.94 -8.88 11.08
N ILE A 150 -0.77 -8.25 11.25
CA ILE A 150 0.32 -8.82 12.05
C ILE A 150 0.09 -8.49 13.53
N ASN A 151 -0.24 -7.23 13.82
CA ASN A 151 -0.41 -6.76 15.19
C ASN A 151 -1.35 -5.55 15.24
N ALA A 152 -2.16 -5.46 16.29
CA ALA A 152 -3.06 -4.34 16.53
C ALA A 152 -3.03 -3.98 18.02
N VAL A 153 -2.43 -2.82 18.35
CA VAL A 153 -2.19 -2.41 19.75
C VAL A 153 -2.73 -1.02 20.03
N GLY A 154 -3.35 -0.84 21.20
CA GLY A 154 -3.84 0.44 21.69
C GLY A 154 -2.88 1.06 22.69
N THR A 155 -2.45 2.30 22.43
CA THR A 155 -1.56 3.06 23.34
C THR A 155 -2.27 4.31 23.85
N TYR A 156 -2.27 4.50 25.17
CA TYR A 156 -2.76 5.72 25.79
C TYR A 156 -1.67 6.79 25.76
N ASN A 157 -2.01 7.99 25.30
CA ASN A 157 -1.15 9.15 25.32
C ASN A 157 -1.88 10.33 25.96
N SER A 158 -1.10 11.27 26.49
CA SER A 158 -1.61 12.56 26.93
C SER A 158 -0.75 13.66 26.33
N LYS A 159 -1.37 14.60 25.63
CA LYS A 159 -0.65 15.65 24.90
C LYS A 159 -1.23 17.02 25.24
N LYS A 160 -0.34 17.98 25.44
CA LYS A 160 -0.69 19.40 25.44
C LYS A 160 -0.62 19.92 24.01
N TYR A 161 -1.70 20.54 23.53
CA TYR A 161 -1.77 21.14 22.20
C TYR A 161 -1.43 22.64 22.28
N ASP A 162 -0.89 23.21 21.20
CA ASP A 162 -0.44 24.61 21.19
C ASP A 162 -1.59 25.62 21.33
N CYS A 163 -2.83 25.22 21.00
CA CYS A 163 -4.01 26.07 21.11
C CYS A 163 -4.47 26.30 22.56
N CYS A 164 -4.17 25.38 23.48
CA CYS A 164 -4.78 25.33 24.81
C CYS A 164 -3.74 25.11 25.92
N THR A 165 -4.07 25.51 27.15
CA THR A 165 -3.15 25.34 28.29
C THR A 165 -3.25 23.95 28.93
N GLU A 166 -4.38 23.29 28.68
CA GLU A 166 -4.83 22.03 29.22
C GLU A 166 -4.21 20.83 28.48
N ILE A 167 -4.24 19.66 29.14
CA ILE A 167 -3.75 18.40 28.59
C ILE A 167 -4.96 17.60 28.10
N TYR A 168 -4.87 17.10 26.87
CA TYR A 168 -5.91 16.28 26.25
C TYR A 168 -5.44 14.82 26.16
N PRO A 169 -6.23 13.85 26.64
CA PRO A 169 -5.93 12.43 26.51
C PRO A 169 -6.35 11.91 25.14
N ASP A 170 -5.58 10.97 24.60
CA ASP A 170 -5.91 10.26 23.37
C ASP A 170 -5.48 8.79 23.45
N ILE A 171 -6.24 7.94 22.78
CA ILE A 171 -5.88 6.55 22.55
C ILE A 171 -5.51 6.41 21.08
N THR A 172 -4.28 6.02 20.81
CA THR A 172 -3.80 5.75 19.45
C THR A 172 -3.70 4.24 19.25
N PHE A 173 -4.53 3.70 18.36
CA PHE A 173 -4.44 2.33 17.89
C PHE A 173 -3.49 2.23 16.72
N TYR A 174 -2.51 1.35 16.81
CA TYR A 174 -1.56 1.03 15.74
C TYR A 174 -1.92 -0.31 15.12
N PHE A 175 -2.21 -0.30 13.82
CA PHE A 175 -2.45 -1.46 12.99
C PHE A 175 -1.22 -1.72 12.12
N VAL A 176 -0.50 -2.80 12.44
CA VAL A 176 0.60 -3.31 11.62
C VAL A 176 0.02 -4.37 10.68
N ILE A 177 -0.07 -4.02 9.40
CA ILE A 177 -0.65 -4.86 8.35
C ILE A 177 0.41 -5.22 7.31
N ARG A 178 0.30 -6.41 6.72
CA ARG A 178 1.18 -6.93 5.67
C ARG A 178 0.36 -7.31 4.45
N ARG A 179 0.84 -6.91 3.27
CA ARG A 179 0.20 -7.29 2.02
C ARG A 179 0.45 -8.76 1.68
N LEU A 180 -0.56 -9.42 1.11
CA LEU A 180 -0.43 -10.75 0.50
C LEU A 180 0.09 -10.60 -0.96
N PRO A 181 1.33 -11.01 -1.26
CA PRO A 181 2.02 -10.60 -2.49
C PRO A 181 1.66 -11.43 -3.74
N LEU A 182 0.92 -12.53 -3.58
CA LEU A 182 0.74 -13.54 -4.65
C LEU A 182 0.10 -12.96 -5.92
N PHE A 183 -0.92 -12.12 -5.77
CA PHE A 183 -1.62 -11.50 -6.89
C PHE A 183 -0.68 -10.61 -7.73
N TYR A 184 0.05 -9.71 -7.07
CA TYR A 184 1.00 -8.81 -7.73
C TYR A 184 2.24 -9.53 -8.25
N THR A 185 2.68 -10.59 -7.57
CA THR A 185 3.81 -11.40 -8.04
C THR A 185 3.49 -12.06 -9.38
N ILE A 186 2.32 -12.68 -9.51
CA ILE A 186 1.93 -13.40 -10.73
C ILE A 186 1.59 -12.42 -11.87
N ASN A 187 0.84 -11.36 -11.59
CA ASN A 187 0.29 -10.50 -12.63
C ASN A 187 1.17 -9.29 -13.00
N LEU A 188 2.13 -8.92 -12.14
CA LEU A 188 2.96 -7.73 -12.35
C LEU A 188 4.44 -8.10 -12.41
N ILE A 189 4.98 -8.85 -11.44
CA ILE A 189 6.42 -9.18 -11.41
C ILE A 189 6.81 -10.16 -12.53
N ILE A 190 6.10 -11.29 -12.68
CA ILE A 190 6.43 -12.32 -13.68
C ILE A 190 6.45 -11.75 -15.11
N PRO A 191 5.42 -11.00 -15.58
CA PRO A 191 5.45 -10.41 -16.92
C PRO A 191 6.61 -9.44 -17.13
N CYS A 192 6.94 -8.62 -16.12
CA CYS A 192 8.07 -7.69 -16.20
C CYS A 192 9.41 -8.42 -16.34
N LEU A 193 9.61 -9.52 -15.59
CA LEU A 193 10.79 -10.36 -15.72
C LEU A 193 10.88 -10.99 -17.11
N LEU A 194 9.77 -11.54 -17.63
CA LEU A 194 9.73 -12.11 -18.99
C LEU A 194 10.04 -11.07 -20.07
N ILE A 195 9.50 -9.85 -19.95
CA ILE A 195 9.80 -8.76 -20.88
C ILE A 195 11.28 -8.36 -20.79
N SER A 196 11.85 -8.31 -19.59
CA SER A 196 13.28 -8.04 -19.44
C SER A 196 14.14 -9.14 -20.09
N CYS A 197 13.73 -10.41 -20.06
CA CYS A 197 14.43 -11.47 -20.82
C CYS A 197 14.33 -11.29 -22.34
N LEU A 198 13.22 -10.77 -22.86
CA LEU A 198 13.06 -10.49 -24.30
C LEU A 198 14.03 -9.41 -24.79
N THR A 199 14.45 -8.46 -23.93
CA THR A 199 15.44 -7.44 -24.30
C THR A 199 16.80 -8.04 -24.68
N VAL A 200 17.22 -9.12 -24.02
CA VAL A 200 18.46 -9.83 -24.33
C VAL A 200 18.31 -10.62 -25.64
N LEU A 201 17.14 -11.20 -25.88
CA LEU A 201 16.84 -11.99 -27.09
C LEU A 201 16.96 -11.15 -28.36
N VAL A 202 16.66 -9.85 -28.31
CA VAL A 202 16.83 -8.90 -29.44
C VAL A 202 18.24 -8.93 -30.01
N PHE A 203 19.26 -8.93 -29.15
CA PHE A 203 20.67 -8.94 -29.58
C PHE A 203 21.13 -10.32 -30.05
N TYR A 204 20.36 -11.36 -29.75
CA TYR A 204 20.62 -12.69 -30.28
C TYR A 204 20.10 -12.86 -31.71
N LEU A 205 19.03 -12.13 -32.07
CA LEU A 205 18.39 -12.21 -33.38
C LEU A 205 19.28 -11.61 -34.50
N PRO A 206 19.55 -12.36 -35.59
CA PRO A 206 20.35 -11.87 -36.70
C PRO A 206 19.65 -10.71 -37.43
N SER A 207 20.44 -9.76 -37.93
CA SER A 207 19.96 -8.58 -38.66
C SER A 207 19.32 -8.89 -40.01
N ASP A 208 19.59 -10.06 -40.58
CA ASP A 208 19.08 -10.46 -41.90
C ASP A 208 17.55 -10.66 -41.92
N CYS A 209 16.92 -10.87 -40.77
CA CYS A 209 15.48 -11.10 -40.67
C CYS A 209 14.62 -9.82 -40.74
N GLY A 210 15.20 -8.63 -40.62
CA GLY A 210 14.47 -7.34 -40.66
C GLY A 210 13.58 -7.03 -39.44
N GLU A 211 13.15 -8.03 -38.67
CA GLU A 211 12.22 -7.87 -37.53
C GLU A 211 12.85 -7.39 -36.22
N LYS A 212 14.17 -7.17 -36.21
CA LYS A 212 14.91 -6.77 -35.00
C LYS A 212 14.39 -5.45 -34.41
N ILE A 213 14.09 -4.46 -35.25
CA ILE A 213 13.57 -3.16 -34.82
C ILE A 213 12.13 -3.28 -34.32
N THR A 214 11.30 -4.08 -34.99
CA THR A 214 9.92 -4.35 -34.56
C THR A 214 9.92 -4.89 -33.13
N LEU A 215 10.74 -5.90 -32.85
CA LEU A 215 10.86 -6.49 -31.51
C LEU A 215 11.32 -5.47 -30.47
N CYS A 216 12.34 -4.65 -30.77
CA CYS A 216 12.78 -3.60 -29.85
C CYS A 216 11.67 -2.61 -29.49
N ILE A 217 10.93 -2.12 -30.50
CA ILE A 217 9.87 -1.12 -30.30
C ILE A 217 8.71 -1.73 -29.50
N SER A 218 8.32 -2.97 -29.79
CA SER A 218 7.28 -3.67 -29.03
C SER A 218 7.66 -3.86 -27.56
N VAL A 219 8.93 -4.16 -27.27
CA VAL A 219 9.44 -4.29 -25.90
C VAL A 219 9.50 -2.93 -25.18
N LEU A 220 9.90 -1.86 -25.87
CA LEU A 220 9.86 -0.51 -25.29
C LEU A 220 8.42 -0.10 -24.95
N LEU A 221 7.48 -0.31 -25.87
CA LEU A 221 6.08 0.03 -25.65
C LEU A 221 5.49 -0.78 -24.49
N SER A 222 5.75 -2.09 -24.41
CA SER A 222 5.25 -2.90 -23.29
C SER A 222 5.81 -2.42 -21.95
N LEU A 223 7.11 -2.12 -21.85
CA LEU A 223 7.71 -1.55 -20.64
C LEU A 223 7.05 -0.22 -20.25
N THR A 224 6.76 0.67 -21.20
CA THR A 224 6.06 1.93 -20.91
C THR A 224 4.64 1.71 -20.40
N VAL A 225 3.90 0.75 -20.95
CA VAL A 225 2.54 0.41 -20.48
C VAL A 225 2.58 -0.15 -19.06
N PHE A 226 3.53 -1.05 -18.75
CA PHE A 226 3.70 -1.58 -17.39
C PHE A 226 4.11 -0.50 -16.39
N LEU A 227 4.98 0.42 -16.78
CA LEU A 227 5.35 1.55 -15.94
C LEU A 227 4.15 2.46 -15.66
N LEU A 228 3.34 2.78 -16.68
CA LEU A 228 2.11 3.57 -16.51
C LEU A 228 1.12 2.86 -15.58
N LEU A 229 0.90 1.56 -15.75
CA LEU A 229 0.06 0.75 -14.87
C LEU A 229 0.53 0.84 -13.40
N ILE A 230 1.84 0.71 -13.15
CA ILE A 230 2.41 0.81 -11.81
C ILE A 230 2.19 2.20 -11.22
N THR A 231 2.39 3.26 -12.01
CA THR A 231 2.18 4.64 -11.54
C THR A 231 0.71 4.96 -11.24
N GLU A 232 -0.24 4.23 -11.80
CA GLU A 232 -1.66 4.38 -11.47
C GLU A 232 -2.05 3.68 -10.17
N ILE A 233 -1.39 2.57 -9.83
CA ILE A 233 -1.65 1.79 -8.61
C ILE A 233 -1.00 2.42 -7.38
N ILE A 234 0.25 2.89 -7.53
CA ILE A 234 1.06 3.39 -6.41
C ILE A 234 0.71 4.87 -6.13
N PRO A 235 0.66 5.31 -4.87
CA PRO A 235 0.47 6.72 -4.55
C PRO A 235 1.53 7.61 -5.20
N SER A 236 1.10 8.77 -5.70
CA SER A 236 1.99 9.81 -6.25
C SER A 236 2.70 10.56 -5.12
N THR A 237 3.55 9.85 -4.38
CA THR A 237 4.40 10.43 -3.34
C THR A 237 5.82 10.57 -3.86
N SER A 238 6.49 11.67 -3.52
CA SER A 238 7.89 11.93 -3.87
C SER A 238 8.87 11.49 -2.78
N LEU A 239 8.38 10.91 -1.68
CA LEU A 239 9.20 10.53 -0.53
C LEU A 239 10.10 9.34 -0.86
N VAL A 240 9.57 8.35 -1.57
CA VAL A 240 10.28 7.12 -1.94
C VAL A 240 9.81 6.67 -3.32
N ILE A 241 10.76 6.25 -4.17
CA ILE A 241 10.46 5.61 -5.44
C ILE A 241 10.42 4.09 -5.20
N PRO A 242 9.38 3.36 -5.64
CA PRO A 242 9.33 1.91 -5.53
C PRO A 242 10.50 1.25 -6.26
N LEU A 243 11.11 0.22 -5.65
CA LEU A 243 12.26 -0.49 -6.23
C LEU A 243 11.94 -1.08 -7.62
N ILE A 244 10.71 -1.56 -7.82
CA ILE A 244 10.25 -2.07 -9.12
C ILE A 244 10.13 -0.97 -10.18
N GLY A 245 9.75 0.25 -9.78
CA GLY A 245 9.68 1.40 -10.68
C GLY A 245 11.08 1.85 -11.11
N GLU A 246 12.03 1.86 -10.19
CA GLU A 246 13.45 2.13 -10.50
C GLU A 246 14.02 1.09 -11.47
N TYR A 247 13.73 -0.20 -11.25
CA TYR A 247 14.14 -1.28 -12.15
C TYR A 247 13.60 -1.11 -13.57
N LEU A 248 12.30 -0.83 -13.71
CA LEU A 248 11.67 -0.66 -15.02
C LEU A 248 12.17 0.59 -15.73
N LEU A 249 12.41 1.68 -15.01
CA LEU A 249 12.99 2.91 -15.55
C LEU A 249 14.42 2.68 -16.04
N PHE A 250 15.25 2.00 -15.25
CA PHE A 250 16.59 1.58 -15.67
C PHE A 250 16.52 0.72 -16.94
N THR A 251 15.67 -0.31 -16.95
CA THR A 251 15.48 -1.18 -18.12
C THR A 251 15.04 -0.38 -19.35
N MET A 252 14.15 0.59 -19.19
CA MET A 252 13.70 1.47 -20.28
C MET A 252 14.86 2.31 -20.86
N ILE A 253 15.73 2.87 -20.02
CA ILE A 253 16.93 3.58 -20.47
C ILE A 253 17.83 2.64 -21.29
N PHE A 254 18.05 1.41 -20.82
CA PHE A 254 18.86 0.43 -21.55
C PHE A 254 18.23 0.00 -22.88
N VAL A 255 16.91 -0.20 -22.94
CA VAL A 255 16.20 -0.54 -24.18
C VAL A 255 16.22 0.63 -25.18
N THR A 256 16.12 1.87 -24.73
CA THR A 256 16.27 3.02 -25.64
C THR A 256 17.69 3.13 -26.21
N LEU A 257 18.71 2.90 -25.39
CA LEU A 257 20.09 2.81 -25.86
C LEU A 257 20.30 1.64 -26.83
N SER A 258 19.68 0.49 -26.58
CA SER A 258 19.76 -0.66 -27.49
C SER A 258 19.17 -0.35 -28.86
N ILE A 259 18.02 0.34 -28.93
CA ILE A 259 17.42 0.79 -30.19
C ILE A 259 18.36 1.69 -30.98
N ILE A 260 19.01 2.66 -30.33
CA ILE A 260 19.96 3.56 -31.00
C ILE A 260 21.13 2.76 -31.58
N ILE A 261 21.65 1.79 -30.82
CA ILE A 261 22.74 0.93 -31.26
C ILE A 261 22.31 0.01 -32.39
N THR A 262 21.12 -0.60 -32.34
CA THR A 262 20.64 -1.49 -33.42
C THR A 262 20.42 -0.73 -34.71
N VAL A 263 19.90 0.50 -34.66
CA VAL A 263 19.81 1.39 -35.83
C VAL A 263 21.21 1.70 -36.38
N PHE A 264 22.19 1.98 -35.52
CA PHE A 264 23.57 2.19 -35.95
C PHE A 264 24.17 0.95 -36.62
N VAL A 265 23.99 -0.24 -36.02
CA VAL A 265 24.47 -1.52 -36.56
C VAL A 265 23.81 -1.83 -37.90
N LEU A 266 22.49 -1.60 -38.04
CA LEU A 266 21.78 -1.79 -39.30
C LEU A 266 22.26 -0.80 -40.37
N ASN A 267 22.50 0.46 -40.03
CA ASN A 267 23.07 1.44 -40.94
C ASN A 267 24.44 0.98 -41.46
N VAL A 268 25.31 0.48 -40.58
CA VAL A 268 26.61 -0.09 -40.97
C VAL A 268 26.45 -1.36 -41.82
N HIS A 269 25.53 -2.25 -41.45
CA HIS A 269 25.28 -3.53 -42.15
C HIS A 269 24.80 -3.32 -43.60
N HIS A 270 23.88 -2.37 -43.83
CA HIS A 270 23.35 -2.06 -45.16
C HIS A 270 24.25 -1.12 -45.98
N ARG A 271 25.39 -0.67 -45.44
CA ARG A 271 26.30 0.26 -46.11
C ARG A 271 27.14 -0.45 -47.17
N SER A 272 26.73 -0.37 -48.43
CA SER A 272 27.44 -0.98 -49.57
C SER A 272 28.81 -0.32 -49.87
N PRO A 273 29.84 -1.09 -50.29
CA PRO A 273 31.13 -0.58 -50.76
C PRO A 273 31.03 0.37 -51.97
N SER A 274 29.90 0.36 -52.68
CA SER A 274 29.66 1.19 -53.86
C SER A 274 29.32 2.64 -53.55
N THR A 275 28.86 2.96 -52.34
CA THR A 275 28.36 4.31 -51.99
C THR A 275 29.27 5.06 -51.01
N HIS A 276 30.21 4.39 -50.33
CA HIS A 276 31.07 5.02 -49.33
C HIS A 276 32.51 4.47 -49.34
N ALA A 277 33.50 5.38 -49.25
CA ALA A 277 34.90 5.02 -49.06
C ALA A 277 35.12 4.47 -47.64
N MET A 278 35.29 3.16 -47.53
CA MET A 278 35.59 2.50 -46.25
C MET A 278 37.08 2.61 -45.89
N PRO A 279 37.41 2.87 -44.63
CA PRO A 279 38.77 2.73 -44.12
C PRO A 279 39.31 1.31 -44.35
N ALA A 280 40.62 1.17 -44.55
CA ALA A 280 41.26 -0.13 -44.87
C ALA A 280 40.99 -1.24 -43.84
N TRP A 281 40.75 -0.87 -42.57
CA TRP A 281 40.47 -1.81 -41.48
C TRP A 281 39.05 -2.40 -41.47
N VAL A 282 38.11 -1.87 -42.27
CA VAL A 282 36.70 -2.35 -42.35
C VAL A 282 36.44 -3.13 -43.67
N LYS A 283 37.44 -3.16 -44.56
CA LYS A 283 37.26 -3.51 -45.97
C LYS A 283 37.14 -5.02 -46.22
N GLU A 284 37.67 -5.85 -45.33
CA GLU A 284 37.70 -7.31 -45.56
C GLU A 284 36.46 -8.03 -45.04
N ASP A 285 35.79 -7.60 -43.95
CA ASP A 285 34.61 -8.30 -43.43
C ASP A 285 33.61 -7.41 -42.65
N TRP A 286 33.13 -6.32 -43.27
CA TRP A 286 32.01 -5.48 -42.81
C TRP A 286 30.81 -6.21 -42.16
N LYS A 287 30.37 -7.34 -42.71
CA LYS A 287 29.30 -8.17 -42.09
C LYS A 287 29.75 -8.80 -40.76
N TYR A 288 31.00 -9.22 -40.68
CA TYR A 288 31.59 -9.76 -39.45
C TYR A 288 31.76 -8.65 -38.40
N VAL A 289 32.15 -7.44 -38.80
CA VAL A 289 32.25 -6.28 -37.90
C VAL A 289 30.90 -5.96 -37.26
N ALA A 290 29.80 -5.94 -38.03
CA ALA A 290 28.45 -5.74 -37.50
C ALA A 290 28.03 -6.85 -36.51
N MET A 291 28.33 -8.12 -36.83
CA MET A 291 28.07 -9.25 -35.94
C MET A 291 28.91 -9.18 -34.64
N VAL A 292 30.19 -8.79 -34.73
CA VAL A 292 31.07 -8.66 -33.56
C VAL A 292 30.57 -7.53 -32.64
N ILE A 293 30.19 -6.39 -33.22
CA ILE A 293 29.62 -5.27 -32.46
C ILE A 293 28.35 -5.72 -31.73
N ASP A 294 27.44 -6.43 -32.41
CA ASP A 294 26.21 -6.94 -31.83
C ASP A 294 26.46 -7.91 -30.66
N ARG A 295 27.47 -8.78 -30.79
CA ARG A 295 27.87 -9.73 -29.72
C ARG A 295 28.54 -9.04 -28.53
N ILE A 296 29.35 -7.99 -28.76
CA ILE A 296 29.93 -7.19 -27.66
C ILE A 296 28.83 -6.51 -26.87
N PHE A 297 27.86 -5.91 -27.56
CA PHE A 297 26.72 -5.26 -26.90
C PHE A 297 25.81 -6.28 -26.21
N LEU A 298 25.63 -7.48 -26.76
CA LEU A 298 24.94 -8.57 -26.09
C LEU A 298 25.59 -8.92 -24.74
N TRP A 299 26.91 -9.11 -24.70
CA TRP A 299 27.60 -9.45 -23.46
C TRP A 299 27.54 -8.31 -22.44
N MET A 300 27.71 -7.07 -22.88
CA MET A 300 27.55 -5.90 -22.01
C MET A 300 26.14 -5.84 -21.42
N PHE A 301 25.11 -6.07 -22.25
CA PHE A 301 23.72 -6.03 -21.82
C PHE A 301 23.38 -7.17 -20.86
N ILE A 302 23.86 -8.39 -21.12
CA ILE A 302 23.70 -9.53 -20.21
C ILE A 302 24.35 -9.24 -18.86
N ILE A 303 25.57 -8.70 -18.83
CA ILE A 303 26.27 -8.37 -17.58
C ILE A 303 25.47 -7.31 -16.80
N VAL A 304 25.00 -6.26 -17.47
CA VAL A 304 24.21 -5.20 -16.82
C VAL A 304 22.88 -5.73 -16.31
N CYS A 305 22.17 -6.56 -17.08
CA CYS A 305 20.93 -7.19 -16.63
C CYS A 305 21.17 -8.10 -15.44
N LEU A 306 22.22 -8.93 -15.45
CA LEU A 306 22.57 -9.81 -14.35
C LEU A 306 22.92 -9.02 -13.09
N LEU A 307 23.78 -8.00 -13.20
CA LEU A 307 24.11 -7.11 -12.08
C LEU A 307 22.87 -6.38 -11.54
N GLY A 308 21.99 -5.89 -12.42
CA GLY A 308 20.72 -5.29 -12.03
C GLY A 308 19.83 -6.27 -11.26
N THR A 309 19.69 -7.50 -11.75
CA THR A 309 18.91 -8.56 -11.07
C THR A 309 19.56 -9.04 -9.77
N GLU A 310 20.89 -9.07 -9.67
CA GLU A 310 21.61 -9.44 -8.44
C GLU A 310 21.46 -8.36 -7.36
N VAL A 311 21.52 -7.08 -7.74
CA VAL A 311 21.28 -5.97 -6.81
C VAL A 311 19.84 -6.01 -6.27
N LEU A 312 18.85 -6.26 -7.14
CA LEU A 312 17.47 -6.50 -6.71
C LEU A 312 17.33 -7.75 -5.84
N GLY A 313 17.98 -8.85 -6.22
CA GLY A 313 17.96 -10.11 -5.50
C GLY A 313 18.60 -10.00 -4.12
N GLN A 314 19.69 -9.25 -3.97
CA GLN A 314 20.34 -8.97 -2.69
C GLN A 314 19.49 -8.06 -1.81
N LEU A 315 18.86 -7.01 -2.36
CA LEU A 315 17.89 -6.21 -1.61
C LEU A 315 16.70 -7.05 -1.13
N TRP A 316 16.23 -7.99 -1.97
CA TRP A 316 15.13 -8.88 -1.64
C TRP A 316 15.52 -9.90 -0.56
N MET A 317 16.70 -10.52 -0.66
CA MET A 317 17.24 -11.46 0.33
C MET A 317 17.47 -10.81 1.70
N LEU A 318 18.01 -9.58 1.73
CA LEU A 318 18.21 -8.82 2.97
C LEU A 318 16.89 -8.55 3.71
N HIS A 319 15.78 -8.38 2.99
CA HIS A 319 14.46 -8.17 3.59
C HIS A 319 13.81 -9.48 4.08
N VAL A 320 13.99 -10.59 3.35
CA VAL A 320 13.48 -11.91 3.76
C VAL A 320 14.15 -12.39 5.06
N GLU A 321 15.44 -12.10 5.25
CA GLU A 321 16.13 -12.40 6.51
C GLU A 321 15.68 -11.48 7.65
N GLY A 322 15.40 -10.20 7.38
CA GLY A 322 14.89 -9.24 8.37
C GLY A 322 13.46 -9.50 8.87
N THR A 323 12.65 -10.25 8.12
CA THR A 323 11.26 -10.62 8.50
C THR A 323 11.14 -11.96 9.23
N ARG A 324 12.25 -12.69 9.40
CA ARG A 324 12.35 -13.94 10.17
C ARG A 324 12.95 -13.78 11.58
N ALA A 325 13.40 -12.58 11.93
CA ALA A 325 13.98 -12.26 13.24
C ALA A 325 12.94 -11.67 14.20
#